data_AF-M4Y147-F1
#
_entry.id   AF-M4Y147-F1
#
_cell.length_a   1.000
_cell.length_b   1.000
_cell.length_c   1.000
_cell.angle_alpha   90.00
_cell.angle_beta   90.00
_cell.angle_gamma   90.00
#
_symmetry.space_group_name_H-M   'P 1'
#
loop_
_entity.id
_entity.type
_entity.pdbx_description
1 polymer ?
#
loop_
_entity_poly.entity_id
_entity_poly.type
_entity_poly.pdbx_seq_one_letter_code
_entity_poly.pdbx_strand_id
1 'polypeptide(L)' 'MDFHGQKQIQRWSDERKAAVRRRNMQARIHRVAPLFADELIERELAARPEYFNGKSAR' A
#
# COMPACT_ATOMS: atom_id res chain seq x y z
N MET A 1 13.27 12.14 -32.16
CA MET A 1 13.86 11.72 -30.87
C MET A 1 13.02 12.40 -29.83
N ASP A 2 11.97 11.71 -29.38
CA ASP A 2 10.87 12.37 -28.67
C ASP A 2 11.11 12.21 -27.17
N PHE A 3 11.82 13.17 -26.60
CA PHE A 3 11.97 13.27 -25.16
C PHE A 3 10.59 13.56 -24.57
N HIS A 4 10.13 12.69 -23.68
CA HIS A 4 8.98 12.97 -22.84
C HIS A 4 9.33 14.24 -22.06
N GLY A 5 8.72 15.37 -22.46
CA GLY A 5 8.97 16.68 -21.86
C GLY A 5 8.88 16.57 -20.33
N GLN A 6 9.67 17.39 -19.63
CA GLN A 6 9.86 17.35 -18.18
C GLN A 6 8.53 17.51 -17.42
N LYS A 7 7.74 16.44 -17.38
CA LYS A 7 6.44 16.40 -16.71
C LYS A 7 6.75 16.25 -15.24
N GLN A 8 6.29 17.20 -14.44
CA GLN A 8 6.54 17.19 -13.00
C GLN A 8 6.08 15.85 -12.41
N ILE A 9 6.99 15.17 -11.71
CA ILE A 9 6.73 13.85 -11.14
C ILE A 9 5.66 14.01 -10.07
N GLN A 10 4.44 13.55 -10.35
CA GLN A 10 3.35 13.57 -9.38
C GLN A 10 3.61 12.50 -8.31
N ARG A 11 4.20 12.89 -7.19
CA ARG A 11 4.42 12.00 -6.04
C ARG A 11 3.11 11.78 -5.30
N TRP A 12 2.82 10.52 -4.98
CA TRP A 12 1.69 10.21 -4.10
C TRP A 12 1.96 10.75 -2.70
N SER A 13 0.92 11.29 -2.06
CA SER A 13 0.94 11.54 -0.63
C SER A 13 1.14 10.21 0.12
N ASP A 14 1.72 10.27 1.31
CA ASP A 14 2.03 9.06 2.06
C ASP A 14 0.77 8.36 2.57
N GLU A 15 -0.32 9.10 2.81
CA GLU A 15 -1.65 8.55 3.12
C GLU A 15 -2.20 7.77 1.92
N ARG A 16 -2.06 8.33 0.70
CA ARG A 16 -2.51 7.66 -0.52
C ARG A 16 -1.69 6.41 -0.80
N LYS A 17 -0.37 6.47 -0.59
CA LYS A 17 0.53 5.32 -0.71
C LYS A 17 0.18 4.22 0.30
N ALA A 18 -0.13 4.59 1.54
CA ALA A 18 -0.57 3.68 2.58
C ALA A 18 -1.92 3.03 2.29
N ALA A 19 -2.90 3.79 1.78
CA ALA A 19 -4.19 3.25 1.35
C ALA A 19 -4.02 2.22 0.24
N VAL A 20 -3.16 2.49 -0.76
CA VAL A 20 -2.87 1.53 -1.84
C VAL A 20 -2.17 0.28 -1.30
N ARG A 21 -1.20 0.43 -0.38
CA ARG A 21 -0.53 -0.72 0.26
C ARG A 21 -1.53 -1.64 0.96
N ARG A 22 -2.47 -1.07 1.73
CA ARG A 22 -3.53 -1.82 2.43
C ARG A 22 -4.41 -2.58 1.43
N ARG A 23 -4.92 -1.89 0.40
CA ARG A 23 -5.76 -2.49 -0.64
C ARG A 23 -5.06 -3.63 -1.37
N ASN A 24 -3.80 -3.44 -1.76
CA ASN A 24 -3.03 -4.47 -2.48
C ASN A 24 -2.74 -5.69 -1.59
N MET A 25 -2.43 -5.46 -0.31
CA MET A 25 -2.22 -6.53 0.66
C MET A 25 -3.51 -7.36 0.86
N GLN A 26 -4.65 -6.70 1.09
CA GLN A 26 -5.94 -7.38 1.22
C GLN A 26 -6.29 -8.19 -0.03
N ALA A 27 -6.17 -7.59 -1.22
CA ALA A 27 -6.43 -8.28 -2.48
C ALA A 27 -5.52 -9.51 -2.69
N ARG A 28 -4.25 -9.41 -2.29
CA ARG A 28 -3.32 -10.55 -2.36
C ARG A 28 -3.71 -11.65 -1.39
N ILE A 29 -4.10 -11.31 -0.16
CA ILE A 29 -4.48 -12.28 0.86
C ILE A 29 -5.78 -12.98 0.50
N HIS A 30 -6.83 -12.24 0.10
CA HIS A 30 -8.10 -12.85 -0.36
C HIS A 30 -7.88 -13.79 -1.56
N ARG A 31 -6.90 -13.51 -2.42
CA ARG A 31 -6.57 -14.39 -3.54
C ARG A 31 -5.82 -15.65 -3.14
N VAL A 32 -4.92 -15.58 -2.16
CA VAL A 32 -4.02 -16.69 -1.79
C VAL A 32 -4.61 -17.56 -0.68
N ALA A 33 -5.27 -16.95 0.29
CA ALA A 33 -5.80 -17.60 1.49
C ALA A 33 -7.18 -17.02 1.85
N PRO A 34 -8.22 -17.26 1.03
CA PRO A 34 -9.55 -16.67 1.25
C PRO A 34 -10.17 -17.06 2.59
N LEU A 35 -9.95 -18.30 3.06
CA LEU A 35 -10.53 -18.81 4.30
C LEU A 35 -9.96 -18.15 5.56
N PHE A 36 -8.72 -17.66 5.50
CA PHE A 36 -8.03 -17.03 6.64
C PHE A 36 -7.77 -15.55 6.37
N ALA A 37 -8.51 -14.95 5.43
CA ALA A 37 -8.16 -13.64 4.92
C ALA A 37 -8.19 -12.57 6.02
N ASP A 38 -9.26 -12.56 6.81
CA ASP A 38 -9.45 -11.55 7.86
C ASP A 38 -8.39 -11.67 8.96
N GLU A 39 -8.14 -12.88 9.46
CA GLU A 39 -7.09 -13.14 10.48
C GLU A 39 -5.69 -12.74 9.99
N LEU A 40 -5.35 -13.06 8.74
CA LEU A 40 -4.05 -12.73 8.17
C LEU A 40 -3.90 -11.23 7.89
N ILE A 41 -4.98 -10.56 7.51
CA ILE A 41 -4.99 -9.09 7.33
C ILE A 41 -4.75 -8.42 8.68
N GLU A 42 -5.47 -8.80 9.73
CA GLU A 42 -5.32 -8.24 11.08
C GLU A 42 -3.90 -8.46 11.61
N ARG A 43 -3.38 -9.68 11.46
CA ARG A 43 -2.02 -10.01 11.89
C ARG A 43 -0.96 -9.19 11.14
N GLU A 44 -1.09 -9.03 9.83
CA GLU A 44 -0.12 -8.25 9.03
C GLU A 44 -0.18 -6.75 9.37
N LEU A 45 -1.38 -6.21 9.61
CA LEU A 45 -1.55 -4.83 10.07
C LEU A 45 -0.93 -4.60 11.46
N ALA A 46 -1.12 -5.56 12.38
CA ALA A 46 -0.53 -5.50 13.72
C ALA A 46 0.99 -5.69 13.73
N ALA A 47 1.51 -6.54 12.84
CA ALA A 47 2.94 -6.82 12.76
C ALA A 47 3.75 -5.65 12.18
N ARG A 48 3.14 -4.86 11.28
CA ARG A 48 3.85 -3.80 10.53
C ARG A 48 3.06 -2.49 10.42
N PRO A 49 2.65 -1.89 11.55
CA PRO A 49 1.81 -0.70 11.54
C PRO A 49 2.49 0.49 10.83
N GLU A 50 3.81 0.65 10.94
CA GLU A 50 4.60 1.71 10.28
C GLU A 50 4.45 1.69 8.75
N TYR A 51 4.36 0.51 8.17
CA TYR A 51 4.32 0.34 6.71
C TYR A 51 2.97 0.73 6.11
N PHE A 52 1.89 0.53 6.89
CA PHE A 52 0.50 0.77 6.48
C PHE A 52 -0.11 2.05 7.04
N ASN A 53 0.49 2.68 8.05
CA ASN A 53 0.00 3.93 8.64
C ASN A 53 0.39 5.20 7.86
N GLY A 54 1.21 5.08 6.81
CA GLY A 54 1.53 6.22 5.94
C GLY A 54 2.28 7.33 6.66
N LYS A 55 3.17 6.98 7.60
CA LYS A 55 3.98 7.95 8.32
C LYS A 55 4.83 8.75 7.31
N SER A 56 4.40 9.97 7.03
CA SER A 56 5.22 11.01 6.41
C SER A 56 6.17 11.51 7.49
N ALA A 57 7.37 10.94 7.60
CA ALA A 57 8.47 11.65 8.24
C ALA A 57 8.86 12.78 7.29
N ARG A 58 8.15 13.91 7.37
CA ARG A 58 8.54 15.14 6.68
C ARG A 58 8.86 16.19 7.73
#